data_AF-A0A969NLL0-F1
#
_entry.id   AF-A0A969NLL0-F1
#
_cell.length_a   1.000
_cell.length_b   1.000
_cell.length_c   1.000
_cell.angle_alpha   90.00
_cell.angle_beta   90.00
_cell.angle_gamma   90.00
#
_symmetry.space_group_name_H-M   'P 1'
#
loop_
_entity.id
_entity.type
_entity.pdbx_description
1 polymer ?
#
loop_
_entity_poly.entity_id
_entity_poly.type
_entity_poly.pdbx_seq_one_letter_code
_entity_poly.pdbx_strand_id
1 'polypeptide(L)'
;MKKSRRNFSSFYSYSQTTEYDSIALPPIQEIQIDCDWTPKSKENYFYFLNELKTINQEKEISVTLRLWQLKYQDKAGIPPVEKVMLMCYSTGNPQEYNIDNSLASFEAIKPYVENQSYDLHVDIALPVYSWSVLFRNKKFKGIIRDLDPEIVKQDTFLFQRLKENLYLFKTDTVIENTYIRYGDEIRLESFSQTDMDKLIKLLKKEKLHNSGSTISLFSWDTTYIKNYGYENIESYYNNLIIR
;
A
#
# COMPACT_ATOMS: atom_id res chain seq x y z
N MET A 1 -14.13 -58.45 -27.83
CA MET A 1 -13.16 -57.36 -28.11
C MET A 1 -13.54 -56.13 -27.30
N LYS A 2 -12.84 -55.88 -26.18
CA LYS A 2 -13.02 -54.68 -25.33
C LYS A 2 -12.01 -53.62 -25.78
N LYS A 3 -12.46 -52.44 -26.21
CA LYS A 3 -11.60 -51.27 -26.46
C LYS A 3 -11.50 -50.45 -25.16
N SER A 4 -10.30 -50.45 -24.58
CA SER A 4 -9.89 -49.66 -23.43
C SER A 4 -9.55 -48.23 -23.86
N ARG A 5 -10.00 -47.25 -23.07
CA ARG A 5 -9.69 -45.82 -23.17
C ARG A 5 -8.23 -45.59 -22.78
N ARG A 6 -7.46 -44.85 -23.58
CA ARG A 6 -6.14 -44.33 -23.18
C ARG A 6 -6.23 -42.83 -22.94
N ASN A 7 -5.91 -42.44 -21.72
CA ASN A 7 -5.71 -41.07 -21.27
C ASN A 7 -4.49 -40.46 -21.98
N PHE A 8 -4.62 -39.22 -22.44
CA PHE A 8 -3.50 -38.38 -22.83
C PHE A 8 -3.11 -37.50 -21.64
N SER A 9 -2.02 -37.88 -20.97
CA SER A 9 -1.27 -37.00 -20.08
C SER A 9 0.11 -36.81 -20.70
N SER A 10 0.42 -35.60 -21.14
CA SER A 10 1.80 -35.19 -21.41
C SER A 10 2.04 -33.83 -20.76
N PHE A 11 2.44 -33.89 -19.50
CA PHE A 11 3.14 -32.79 -18.84
C PHE A 11 4.54 -32.72 -19.46
N TYR A 12 4.90 -31.57 -20.02
CA TYR A 12 6.28 -31.29 -20.41
C TYR A 12 7.08 -30.98 -19.15
N SER A 13 8.01 -31.88 -18.84
CA SER A 13 9.12 -31.67 -17.93
C SER A 13 10.13 -30.70 -18.55
N TYR A 14 10.43 -29.61 -17.85
CA TYR A 14 11.73 -28.94 -17.99
C TYR A 14 12.31 -28.74 -16.60
N SER A 15 13.05 -29.74 -16.16
CA SER A 15 13.95 -29.66 -15.01
C SER A 15 15.27 -29.05 -15.48
N GLN A 16 15.55 -27.81 -15.10
CA GLN A 16 16.92 -27.38 -14.86
C GLN A 16 17.07 -27.18 -13.36
N THR A 17 17.79 -28.12 -12.77
CA THR A 17 18.23 -28.14 -11.37
C THR A 17 19.28 -27.06 -11.15
N THR A 18 18.94 -26.03 -10.39
CA THR A 18 19.89 -25.30 -9.55
C THR A 18 19.55 -25.61 -8.10
N GLU A 19 20.56 -25.85 -7.28
CA GLU A 19 20.49 -26.20 -5.85
C GLU A 19 19.70 -25.14 -5.04
N TYR A 20 18.38 -25.28 -5.00
CA TYR A 20 17.53 -24.76 -3.93
C TYR A 20 16.86 -25.97 -3.28
N ASP A 21 17.66 -26.75 -2.57
CA ASP A 21 17.15 -27.74 -1.64
C ASP A 21 16.23 -27.04 -0.64
N SER A 22 14.93 -27.31 -0.80
CA SER A 22 13.89 -27.36 0.24
C SER A 22 14.20 -26.57 1.52
N ILE A 23 14.19 -25.24 1.45
CA ILE A 23 13.93 -24.44 2.64
C ILE A 23 12.47 -24.75 2.99
N ALA A 24 12.26 -25.60 3.99
CA ALA A 24 10.95 -25.74 4.60
C ALA A 24 10.56 -24.34 5.09
N LEU A 25 9.58 -23.73 4.43
CA LEU A 25 9.06 -22.45 4.87
C LEU A 25 8.59 -22.62 6.32
N PRO A 26 8.91 -21.66 7.20
CA PRO A 26 8.42 -21.72 8.57
C PRO A 26 6.88 -21.84 8.54
N PRO A 27 6.29 -22.53 9.53
CA PRO A 27 4.84 -22.66 9.61
C PRO A 27 4.20 -21.27 9.61
N ILE A 28 3.16 -21.09 8.80
CA ILE A 28 2.39 -19.85 8.74
C ILE A 28 1.65 -19.68 10.07
N GLN A 29 2.01 -18.66 10.83
CA GLN A 29 1.45 -18.38 12.16
C GLN A 29 0.22 -17.45 12.09
N GLU A 30 0.08 -16.69 11.01
CA GLU A 30 -0.91 -15.62 10.89
C GLU A 30 -1.58 -15.62 9.51
N ILE A 31 -2.88 -15.31 9.47
CA ILE A 31 -3.64 -15.02 8.26
C ILE A 31 -4.14 -13.57 8.34
N GLN A 32 -3.55 -12.69 7.52
CA GLN A 32 -3.97 -11.31 7.35
C GLN A 32 -5.07 -11.19 6.29
N ILE A 33 -6.21 -10.63 6.66
CA ILE A 33 -7.33 -10.33 5.77
C ILE A 33 -7.28 -8.86 5.34
N ASP A 34 -6.93 -8.62 4.08
CA ASP A 34 -7.03 -7.31 3.44
C ASP A 34 -8.42 -7.14 2.84
N CYS A 35 -9.35 -6.69 3.68
CA CYS A 35 -10.73 -6.40 3.28
C CYS A 35 -11.27 -5.25 4.11
N ASP A 36 -11.80 -4.23 3.43
CA ASP A 36 -12.42 -3.09 4.07
C ASP A 36 -13.89 -3.37 4.40
N TRP A 37 -14.39 -2.77 5.49
CA TRP A 37 -15.79 -2.85 5.87
C TRP A 37 -16.38 -1.48 6.15
N THR A 38 -17.66 -1.32 5.84
CA THR A 38 -18.45 -0.10 6.11
C THR A 38 -19.43 -0.37 7.25
N PRO A 39 -20.09 0.65 7.81
CA PRO A 39 -21.17 0.42 8.79
C PRO A 39 -22.26 -0.54 8.28
N LYS A 40 -22.50 -0.57 6.97
CA LYS A 40 -23.48 -1.46 6.33
C LYS A 40 -23.00 -2.92 6.23
N SER A 41 -21.71 -3.15 6.00
CA SER A 41 -21.14 -4.50 5.83
C SER A 41 -20.49 -5.06 7.08
N LYS A 42 -20.31 -4.23 8.12
CA LYS A 42 -19.65 -4.54 9.39
C LYS A 42 -20.11 -5.88 10.00
N GLU A 43 -21.41 -6.05 10.22
CA GLU A 43 -21.95 -7.25 10.89
C GLU A 43 -21.64 -8.53 10.10
N ASN A 44 -21.80 -8.50 8.77
CA ASN A 44 -21.48 -9.65 7.92
C ASN A 44 -19.97 -9.94 7.89
N TYR A 45 -19.14 -8.90 7.87
CA TYR A 45 -17.69 -9.06 7.90
C TYR A 45 -17.23 -9.65 9.24
N PHE A 46 -17.77 -9.17 10.36
CA PHE A 46 -17.40 -9.68 11.69
C PHE A 46 -17.90 -11.11 11.90
N TYR A 47 -19.06 -11.46 11.37
CA TYR A 47 -19.52 -12.85 11.30
C TYR A 47 -18.53 -13.73 10.55
N PHE A 48 -18.10 -13.31 9.35
CA PHE A 48 -17.09 -14.03 8.59
C PHE A 48 -15.78 -14.22 9.36
N LEU A 49 -15.29 -13.18 10.05
CA LEU A 49 -14.06 -13.28 10.85
C LEU A 49 -14.20 -14.29 12.00
N ASN A 50 -15.35 -14.35 12.67
CA ASN A 50 -15.59 -15.35 13.72
C ASN A 50 -15.63 -16.79 13.18
N GLU A 51 -16.28 -17.01 12.05
CA GLU A 51 -16.29 -18.32 11.39
C GLU A 51 -14.87 -18.72 10.95
N LEU A 52 -14.10 -17.76 10.40
CA LEU A 52 -12.72 -17.98 9.99
C LEU A 52 -11.83 -18.39 11.17
N LYS A 53 -12.01 -17.78 12.35
CA LYS A 53 -11.31 -18.14 13.58
C LYS A 53 -11.69 -19.54 14.07
N THR A 54 -12.96 -19.90 13.96
CA THR A 54 -13.45 -21.22 14.41
C THR A 54 -12.83 -22.36 13.61
N ILE A 55 -12.61 -22.15 12.30
CA ILE A 55 -11.95 -23.14 11.44
C ILE A 55 -10.41 -23.08 11.50
N ASN A 56 -9.82 -21.98 11.97
CA ASN A 56 -8.36 -21.80 12.10
C ASN A 56 -7.97 -21.53 13.57
N GLN A 57 -7.99 -22.56 14.41
CA GLN A 57 -7.68 -22.42 15.84
C GLN A 57 -6.18 -22.30 16.14
N GLU A 58 -5.32 -22.68 15.19
CA GLU A 58 -3.86 -22.70 15.36
C GLU A 58 -3.16 -21.43 14.85
N LYS A 59 -3.90 -20.53 14.17
CA LYS A 59 -3.34 -19.35 13.53
C LYS A 59 -4.00 -18.09 14.06
N GLU A 60 -3.20 -17.04 14.22
CA GLU A 60 -3.73 -15.72 14.48
C GLU A 60 -4.44 -15.19 13.24
N ILE A 61 -5.60 -14.55 13.44
CA ILE A 61 -6.30 -13.84 12.36
C ILE A 61 -6.07 -12.36 12.60
N SER A 62 -5.70 -11.64 11.55
CA SER A 62 -5.50 -10.20 11.58
C SER A 62 -6.20 -9.54 10.40
N VAL A 63 -6.49 -8.24 10.51
CA VAL A 63 -7.18 -7.49 9.45
C VAL A 63 -6.53 -6.15 9.17
N THR A 64 -6.67 -5.64 7.96
CA THR A 64 -6.28 -4.26 7.65
C THR A 64 -7.27 -3.29 8.28
N LEU A 65 -6.79 -2.21 8.89
CA LEU A 65 -7.59 -1.14 9.50
C LEU A 65 -7.34 0.18 8.77
N ARG A 66 -8.40 0.84 8.32
CA ARG A 66 -8.34 2.17 7.71
C ARG A 66 -8.37 3.27 8.77
N LEU A 67 -7.79 4.42 8.42
CA LEU A 67 -7.73 5.62 9.26
C LEU A 67 -9.11 6.07 9.77
N TRP A 68 -10.16 5.97 8.94
CA TRP A 68 -11.50 6.34 9.39
C TRP A 68 -12.10 5.35 10.39
N GLN A 69 -11.76 4.05 10.30
CA GLN A 69 -12.20 3.02 11.24
C GLN A 69 -11.52 3.21 12.60
N LEU A 70 -10.24 3.60 12.60
CA LEU A 70 -9.51 3.99 13.81
C LEU A 70 -10.16 5.20 14.50
N LYS A 71 -10.55 6.23 13.73
CA LYS A 71 -11.12 7.46 14.27
C LYS A 71 -12.56 7.32 14.77
N TYR A 72 -13.38 6.53 14.07
CA TYR A 72 -14.82 6.41 14.33
C TYR A 72 -15.19 4.99 14.75
N GLN A 73 -14.55 4.51 15.81
CA GLN A 73 -14.71 3.13 16.32
C GLN A 73 -16.15 2.83 16.76
N ASP A 74 -16.86 3.83 17.25
CA ASP A 74 -18.29 3.78 17.59
C ASP A 74 -19.16 3.38 16.38
N LYS A 75 -18.76 3.81 15.18
CA LYS A 75 -19.47 3.50 13.92
C LYS A 75 -18.90 2.28 13.22
N ALA A 76 -17.58 2.17 13.17
CA ALA A 76 -16.86 1.10 12.48
C ALA A 76 -16.94 -0.23 13.24
N GLY A 77 -17.06 -0.19 14.57
CA GLY A 77 -16.84 -1.33 15.44
C GLY A 77 -15.38 -1.77 15.50
N ILE A 78 -15.08 -2.63 16.46
CA ILE A 78 -13.77 -3.28 16.61
C ILE A 78 -13.91 -4.71 16.08
N PRO A 79 -13.10 -5.13 15.09
CA PRO A 79 -13.20 -6.47 14.50
C PRO A 79 -12.83 -7.54 15.54
N PRO A 80 -13.47 -8.72 15.52
CA PRO A 80 -13.27 -9.77 16.52
C PRO A 80 -11.98 -10.58 16.29
N VAL A 81 -10.84 -9.91 16.18
CA VAL A 81 -9.52 -10.46 15.88
C VAL A 81 -8.49 -10.03 16.93
N GLU A 82 -7.32 -10.67 16.93
CA GLU A 82 -6.25 -10.40 17.88
C GLU A 82 -5.48 -9.12 17.52
N LYS A 83 -5.36 -8.85 16.22
CA LYS A 83 -4.47 -7.82 15.68
C LYS A 83 -5.03 -7.12 14.45
N VAL A 84 -4.65 -5.86 14.28
CA VAL A 84 -4.95 -5.06 13.09
C VAL A 84 -3.69 -4.45 12.49
N MET A 85 -3.70 -4.19 11.18
CA MET A 85 -2.66 -3.43 10.49
C MET A 85 -3.21 -2.08 10.03
N LEU A 86 -2.82 -1.01 10.72
CA LEU A 86 -3.24 0.35 10.41
C LEU A 86 -2.57 0.85 9.12
N MET A 87 -3.39 1.12 8.12
CA MET A 87 -2.95 1.67 6.84
C MET A 87 -2.83 3.19 6.91
N CYS A 88 -1.61 3.70 7.07
CA CYS A 88 -1.32 5.13 7.18
C CYS A 88 -1.23 5.82 5.80
N TYR A 89 -2.19 5.58 4.90
CA TYR A 89 -2.18 6.10 3.53
C TYR A 89 -3.57 6.21 2.88
N SER A 90 -3.61 6.73 1.64
CA SER A 90 -4.81 6.86 0.79
C SER A 90 -5.90 7.76 1.37
N THR A 91 -5.52 8.96 1.78
CA THR A 91 -6.42 9.97 2.37
C THR A 91 -6.95 10.99 1.37
N GLY A 92 -6.40 11.07 0.14
CA GLY A 92 -6.75 12.09 -0.85
C GLY A 92 -7.48 11.56 -2.09
N ASN A 93 -7.96 12.51 -2.90
CA ASN A 93 -8.66 12.24 -4.15
C ASN A 93 -7.74 12.55 -5.36
N PRO A 94 -7.28 11.53 -6.12
CA PRO A 94 -6.39 11.75 -7.26
C PRO A 94 -7.02 12.57 -8.39
N GLN A 95 -8.33 12.76 -8.39
CA GLN A 95 -8.98 13.56 -9.42
C GLN A 95 -8.84 15.07 -9.21
N GLU A 96 -8.49 15.50 -8.01
CA GLU A 96 -8.32 16.92 -7.70
C GLU A 96 -7.06 17.47 -8.36
N TYR A 97 -7.22 18.47 -9.22
CA TYR A 97 -6.13 19.05 -9.99
C TYR A 97 -5.35 20.13 -9.21
N ASN A 98 -6.04 20.94 -8.39
CA ASN A 98 -5.45 22.08 -7.68
C ASN A 98 -4.90 21.70 -6.29
N ILE A 99 -4.28 20.52 -6.18
CA ILE A 99 -3.59 20.06 -4.98
C ILE A 99 -2.19 19.61 -5.35
N ASP A 100 -1.28 19.65 -4.37
CA ASP A 100 0.10 19.24 -4.60
C ASP A 100 0.23 17.72 -4.56
N ASN A 101 -0.51 17.04 -3.69
CA ASN A 101 -0.38 15.59 -3.47
C ASN A 101 -1.71 14.97 -3.05
N SER A 102 -2.20 14.00 -3.82
CA SER A 102 -3.43 13.26 -3.55
C SER A 102 -3.19 11.89 -2.91
N LEU A 103 -1.96 11.38 -2.97
CA LEU A 103 -1.55 10.09 -2.46
C LEU A 103 -1.75 10.02 -0.94
N ALA A 104 -1.06 10.90 -0.22
CA ALA A 104 -1.22 11.16 1.20
C ALA A 104 -0.31 12.33 1.62
N SER A 105 -0.64 12.97 2.74
CA SER A 105 0.24 13.90 3.45
C SER A 105 0.10 13.70 4.95
N PHE A 106 1.09 14.17 5.72
CA PHE A 106 1.00 14.14 7.18
C PHE A 106 -0.26 14.85 7.68
N GLU A 107 -0.57 16.03 7.14
CA GLU A 107 -1.75 16.82 7.54
C GLU A 107 -3.07 16.11 7.23
N ALA A 108 -3.11 15.23 6.22
CA ALA A 108 -4.29 14.44 5.91
C ALA A 108 -4.44 13.22 6.85
N ILE A 109 -3.34 12.64 7.33
CA ILE A 109 -3.34 11.47 8.23
C ILE A 109 -3.55 11.88 9.69
N LYS A 110 -2.90 12.96 10.13
CA LYS A 110 -2.87 13.43 11.51
C LYS A 110 -4.26 13.47 12.19
N PRO A 111 -5.33 14.01 11.58
CA PRO A 111 -6.64 14.10 12.20
C PRO A 111 -7.30 12.76 12.53
N TYR A 112 -6.78 11.65 11.99
CA TYR A 112 -7.27 10.28 12.23
C TYR A 112 -6.45 9.51 13.24
N VAL A 113 -5.26 9.99 13.58
CA VAL A 113 -4.29 9.30 14.44
C VAL A 113 -4.10 10.04 15.75
N GLU A 114 -4.10 11.38 15.71
CA GLU A 114 -3.88 12.22 16.88
C GLU A 114 -4.97 12.01 17.95
N ASN A 115 -4.53 11.80 19.19
CA ASN A 115 -5.36 11.51 20.36
C ASN A 115 -6.28 10.28 20.18
N GLN A 116 -5.87 9.32 19.35
CA GLN A 116 -6.59 8.05 19.22
C GLN A 116 -5.92 6.96 20.06
N SER A 117 -6.74 6.03 20.54
CA SER A 117 -6.32 4.76 21.14
C SER A 117 -7.09 3.63 20.46
N TYR A 118 -6.57 2.41 20.49
CA TYR A 118 -7.25 1.25 19.93
C TYR A 118 -7.03 0.04 20.85
N ASP A 119 -8.08 -0.75 21.07
CA ASP A 119 -8.04 -1.82 22.08
C ASP A 119 -7.27 -3.08 21.62
N LEU A 120 -7.07 -3.23 20.31
CA LEU A 120 -6.33 -4.35 19.73
C LEU A 120 -4.86 -4.00 19.50
N HIS A 121 -4.04 -5.03 19.31
CA HIS A 121 -2.67 -4.85 18.83
C HIS A 121 -2.68 -4.18 17.45
N VAL A 122 -1.85 -3.15 17.25
CA VAL A 122 -1.77 -2.40 15.99
C VAL A 122 -0.39 -2.51 15.36
N ASP A 123 -0.33 -3.21 14.24
CA ASP A 123 0.77 -3.12 13.27
C ASP A 123 0.60 -1.88 12.38
N ILE A 124 1.70 -1.38 11.82
CA ILE A 124 1.69 -0.14 11.02
C ILE A 124 2.08 -0.44 9.58
N ALA A 125 1.26 0.00 8.62
CA ALA A 125 1.62 0.01 7.20
C ALA A 125 1.93 1.45 6.73
N LEU A 126 3.17 1.66 6.29
CA LEU A 126 3.69 2.98 5.87
C LEU A 126 3.46 3.27 4.37
N PRO A 127 3.23 4.56 4.00
CA PRO A 127 3.00 5.02 2.62
C PRO A 127 4.28 5.03 1.75
N VAL A 128 5.03 3.93 1.69
CA VAL A 128 6.21 3.83 0.80
C VAL A 128 5.76 3.41 -0.59
N TYR A 129 5.32 4.39 -1.37
CA TYR A 129 5.03 4.27 -2.79
C TYR A 129 4.94 5.65 -3.44
N SER A 130 4.98 5.68 -4.76
CA SER A 130 4.74 6.87 -5.56
C SER A 130 3.88 6.52 -6.76
N TRP A 131 3.13 7.49 -7.25
CA TRP A 131 2.41 7.35 -8.51
C TRP A 131 2.42 8.66 -9.28
N SER A 132 1.95 8.60 -10.51
CA SER A 132 1.81 9.78 -11.36
C SER A 132 0.35 9.92 -11.78
N VAL A 133 -0.21 11.10 -11.58
CA VAL A 133 -1.60 11.40 -11.93
C VAL A 133 -1.63 12.12 -13.28
N LEU A 134 -2.31 11.52 -14.26
CA LEU A 134 -2.44 12.06 -15.60
C LEU A 134 -3.66 12.96 -15.71
N PHE A 135 -3.47 14.15 -16.28
CA PHE A 135 -4.51 15.12 -16.57
C PHE A 135 -4.51 15.51 -18.04
N ARG A 136 -5.71 15.72 -18.60
CA ARG A 136 -5.94 16.31 -19.92
C ARG A 136 -6.91 17.45 -19.79
N ASN A 137 -6.52 18.66 -20.19
CA ASN A 137 -7.31 19.87 -19.97
C ASN A 137 -7.75 20.01 -18.51
N LYS A 138 -6.82 19.77 -17.56
CA LYS A 138 -7.06 19.81 -16.10
C LYS A 138 -8.08 18.79 -15.59
N LYS A 139 -8.44 17.78 -16.39
CA LYS A 139 -9.34 16.69 -15.99
C LYS A 139 -8.56 15.40 -15.83
N PHE A 140 -8.81 14.68 -14.75
CA PHE A 140 -8.22 13.38 -14.48
C PHE A 140 -8.42 12.40 -15.65
N LYS A 141 -7.38 11.63 -15.96
CA LYS A 141 -7.40 10.58 -16.98
C LYS A 141 -6.93 9.23 -16.48
N GLY A 142 -6.14 9.18 -15.42
CA GLY A 142 -5.68 7.93 -14.86
C GLY A 142 -4.49 8.11 -13.94
N ILE A 143 -4.03 6.98 -13.42
CA ILE A 143 -2.82 6.87 -12.61
C ILE A 143 -1.85 5.99 -13.38
N ILE A 144 -0.61 6.45 -13.48
CA ILE A 144 0.54 5.75 -14.06
C ILE A 144 1.46 5.39 -12.89
N ARG A 145 1.81 4.11 -12.73
CA ARG A 145 2.52 3.60 -11.54
C ARG A 145 4.01 3.37 -11.76
N ASP A 146 4.37 2.97 -12.96
CA ASP A 146 5.69 2.57 -13.44
C ASP A 146 6.36 3.71 -14.19
N LEU A 147 6.26 4.93 -13.64
CA LEU A 147 6.96 6.09 -14.15
C LEU A 147 7.93 6.61 -13.10
N ASP A 148 9.23 6.39 -13.34
CA ASP A 148 10.29 6.86 -12.47
C ASP A 148 10.31 8.40 -12.45
N PRO A 149 10.10 9.03 -11.28
CA PRO A 149 10.16 10.48 -11.13
C PRO A 149 11.48 11.09 -11.60
N GLU A 150 12.60 10.37 -11.49
CA GLU A 150 13.90 10.86 -11.92
C GLU A 150 14.01 10.91 -13.45
N ILE A 151 13.42 9.95 -14.15
CA ILE A 151 13.33 9.99 -15.63
C ILE A 151 12.52 11.21 -16.06
N VAL A 152 11.37 11.47 -15.43
CA VAL A 152 10.52 12.63 -15.75
C VAL A 152 11.24 13.96 -15.52
N LYS A 153 12.02 14.05 -14.44
CA LYS A 153 12.81 15.25 -14.11
C LYS A 153 13.95 15.51 -15.10
N GLN A 154 14.56 14.45 -15.65
CA GLN A 154 15.75 14.55 -16.50
C GLN A 154 15.41 14.63 -18.00
N ASP A 155 14.34 13.97 -18.44
CA ASP A 155 13.92 13.94 -19.84
C ASP A 155 13.23 15.25 -20.26
N THR A 156 14.08 16.23 -20.56
CA THR A 156 13.65 17.52 -21.09
C THR A 156 13.18 17.44 -22.55
N PHE A 157 13.25 16.29 -23.23
CA PHE A 157 12.71 16.13 -24.58
C PHE A 157 11.22 15.78 -24.53
N LEU A 158 10.84 14.85 -23.66
CA LEU A 158 9.45 14.42 -23.48
C LEU A 158 8.67 15.34 -22.54
N PHE A 159 9.32 15.89 -21.50
CA PHE A 159 8.66 16.66 -20.45
C PHE A 159 9.10 18.13 -20.41
N GLN A 160 8.16 19.00 -20.03
CA GLN A 160 8.43 20.37 -19.61
C GLN A 160 7.94 20.55 -18.18
N ARG A 161 8.83 20.96 -17.28
CA ARG A 161 8.45 21.27 -15.89
C ARG A 161 7.58 22.52 -15.85
N LEU A 162 6.39 22.43 -15.24
CA LEU A 162 5.49 23.56 -14.99
C LEU A 162 5.56 24.04 -13.53
N LYS A 163 5.67 23.11 -12.58
CA LYS A 163 5.82 23.35 -11.14
C LYS A 163 6.77 22.33 -10.52
N GLU A 164 6.90 22.33 -9.20
CA GLU A 164 7.78 21.42 -8.48
C GLU A 164 7.56 19.95 -8.88
N ASN A 165 6.30 19.51 -8.94
CA ASN A 165 5.90 18.14 -9.23
C ASN A 165 4.91 18.01 -10.40
N LEU A 166 4.68 19.07 -11.18
CA LEU A 166 3.77 19.09 -12.34
C LEU A 166 4.55 19.30 -13.63
N TYR A 167 4.32 18.42 -14.61
CA TYR A 167 5.04 18.40 -15.89
C TYR A 167 4.05 18.31 -17.05
N LEU A 168 4.40 18.93 -18.17
CA LEU A 168 3.65 18.89 -19.44
C LEU A 168 4.34 17.92 -20.41
N PHE A 169 3.57 17.11 -21.13
CA PHE A 169 4.07 16.29 -22.24
C PHE A 169 4.27 17.14 -23.50
N LYS A 170 5.45 17.02 -24.11
CA LYS A 170 5.84 17.75 -25.34
C LYS A 170 5.75 16.93 -26.62
N THR A 171 5.37 15.66 -26.53
CA THR A 171 5.08 14.80 -27.68
C THR A 171 4.02 13.79 -27.30
N ASP A 172 3.28 13.32 -28.31
CA ASP A 172 2.40 12.16 -28.15
C ASP A 172 3.25 10.92 -27.81
N THR A 173 2.77 10.11 -26.87
CA THR A 173 3.46 8.89 -26.43
C THR A 173 2.47 7.88 -25.85
N VAL A 174 2.98 6.70 -25.48
CA VAL A 174 2.23 5.66 -24.76
C VAL A 174 3.04 5.21 -23.55
N ILE A 175 2.43 5.27 -22.37
CA ILE A 175 3.00 4.76 -21.10
C ILE A 175 1.96 3.82 -20.48
N GLU A 176 2.34 2.60 -20.07
CA GLU A 176 1.44 1.61 -19.46
C GLU A 176 0.11 1.43 -20.24
N ASN A 177 0.18 1.30 -21.55
CA ASN A 177 -0.99 1.21 -22.46
C ASN A 177 -1.92 2.44 -22.46
N THR A 178 -1.52 3.55 -21.84
CA THR A 178 -2.24 4.81 -21.83
C THR A 178 -1.69 5.73 -22.91
N TYR A 179 -2.54 6.14 -23.86
CA TYR A 179 -2.17 7.10 -24.89
C TYR A 179 -2.21 8.54 -24.35
N ILE A 180 -1.03 9.16 -24.36
CA ILE A 180 -0.75 10.49 -23.83
C ILE A 180 -0.53 11.42 -25.00
N ARG A 181 -1.15 12.60 -24.94
CA ARG A 181 -1.08 13.60 -26.00
C ARG A 181 -0.12 14.71 -25.62
N TYR A 182 0.44 15.36 -26.62
CA TYR A 182 1.01 16.69 -26.49
C TYR A 182 0.07 17.59 -25.68
N GLY A 183 0.61 18.24 -24.66
CA GLY A 183 -0.14 19.15 -23.79
C GLY A 183 -0.90 18.47 -22.64
N ASP A 184 -0.89 17.13 -22.54
CA ASP A 184 -1.31 16.47 -21.30
C ASP A 184 -0.33 16.81 -20.17
N GLU A 185 -0.84 16.77 -18.94
CA GLU A 185 -0.07 17.09 -17.74
C GLU A 185 0.04 15.88 -16.83
N ILE A 186 1.18 15.74 -16.16
CA ILE A 186 1.44 14.69 -15.18
C ILE A 186 1.90 15.28 -13.87
N ARG A 187 1.23 14.89 -12.79
CA ARG A 187 1.61 15.26 -11.42
C ARG A 187 2.26 14.07 -10.74
N LEU A 188 3.52 14.22 -10.37
CA LEU A 188 4.28 13.21 -9.62
C LEU A 188 3.92 13.33 -8.14
N GLU A 189 3.54 12.23 -7.51
CA GLU A 189 3.17 12.23 -6.10
C GLU A 189 3.88 11.09 -5.36
N SER A 190 4.42 11.43 -4.19
CA SER A 190 5.07 10.51 -3.26
C SER A 190 4.88 11.02 -1.84
N PHE A 191 4.95 10.16 -0.84
CA PHE A 191 4.95 10.61 0.55
C PHE A 191 6.32 11.19 0.90
N SER A 192 6.40 12.48 1.21
CA SER A 192 7.69 13.14 1.43
C SER A 192 8.43 12.62 2.67
N GLN A 193 9.76 12.69 2.67
CA GLN A 193 10.58 12.34 3.85
C GLN A 193 10.15 13.13 5.09
N THR A 194 9.94 14.45 4.93
CA THR A 194 9.52 15.32 6.03
C THR A 194 8.17 14.91 6.61
N ASP A 195 7.21 14.49 5.77
CA ASP A 195 5.93 13.97 6.26
C ASP A 195 6.07 12.59 6.90
N MET A 196 6.99 11.74 6.41
CA MET A 196 7.32 10.45 7.04
C MET A 196 7.88 10.64 8.44
N ASP A 197 8.82 11.56 8.63
CA ASP A 197 9.41 11.86 9.94
C ASP A 197 8.35 12.36 10.93
N LYS A 198 7.45 13.25 10.47
CA LYS A 198 6.32 13.73 11.30
C LYS A 198 5.34 12.61 11.64
N LEU A 199 5.01 11.76 10.67
CA LEU A 199 4.10 10.62 10.87
C LEU A 199 4.68 9.65 11.91
N ILE A 200 5.96 9.27 11.77
CA ILE A 200 6.64 8.38 12.72
C ILE A 200 6.64 8.98 14.13
N LYS A 201 6.94 10.28 14.24
CA LYS A 201 6.91 10.99 15.53
C LYS A 201 5.51 10.99 16.15
N LEU A 202 4.46 11.19 15.35
CA LEU A 202 3.07 11.13 15.81
C LEU A 202 2.71 9.72 16.28
N LEU A 203 2.96 8.70 15.47
CA LEU A 203 2.64 7.30 15.82
C LEU A 203 3.29 6.87 17.14
N LYS A 204 4.54 7.29 17.40
CA LYS A 204 5.22 7.06 18.68
C LYS A 204 4.55 7.77 19.84
N LYS A 205 4.21 9.05 19.65
CA LYS A 205 3.59 9.90 20.68
C LYS A 205 2.26 9.32 21.14
N GLU A 206 1.44 8.87 20.18
CA GLU A 206 0.10 8.34 20.47
C GLU A 206 0.13 6.90 21.02
N LYS A 207 1.30 6.23 21.00
CA LYS A 207 1.50 4.85 21.51
C LYS A 207 0.49 3.84 20.94
N LEU A 208 0.10 4.03 19.67
CA LEU A 208 -0.83 3.12 18.99
C LEU A 208 -0.22 1.74 18.76
N HIS A 209 1.11 1.69 18.60
CA HIS A 209 1.88 0.46 18.43
C HIS A 209 2.75 0.21 19.67
N ASN A 210 3.24 -1.02 19.82
CA ASN A 210 4.10 -1.44 20.93
C ASN A 210 5.33 -2.21 20.41
N SER A 211 6.15 -2.75 21.31
CA SER A 211 7.39 -3.46 20.96
C SER A 211 7.18 -4.76 20.17
N GLY A 212 5.97 -5.34 20.22
CA GLY A 212 5.59 -6.50 19.41
C GLY A 212 5.06 -6.15 18.03
N SER A 213 4.88 -4.86 17.71
CA SER A 213 4.25 -4.44 16.46
C SER A 213 5.18 -4.56 15.27
N THR A 214 4.62 -5.05 14.17
CA THR A 214 5.29 -5.14 12.89
C THR A 214 5.07 -3.87 12.07
N ILE A 215 6.03 -3.59 11.18
CA ILE A 215 5.96 -2.47 10.25
C ILE A 215 6.02 -3.03 8.84
N SER A 216 4.99 -2.72 8.05
CA SER A 216 4.91 -3.09 6.64
C SER A 216 5.05 -1.86 5.76
N LEU A 217 5.59 -2.07 4.56
CA LEU A 217 5.57 -1.06 3.50
C LEU A 217 4.43 -1.37 2.55
N PHE A 218 3.71 -0.36 2.07
CA PHE A 218 2.58 -0.55 1.15
C PHE A 218 2.95 -1.36 -0.10
N SER A 219 4.16 -1.18 -0.62
CA SER A 219 4.63 -1.88 -1.82
C SER A 219 5.97 -2.56 -1.57
N TRP A 220 6.10 -3.77 -2.13
CA TRP A 220 7.37 -4.49 -2.22
C TRP A 220 8.16 -4.16 -3.51
N ASP A 221 7.65 -3.27 -4.36
CA ASP A 221 8.38 -2.84 -5.54
C ASP A 221 9.70 -2.17 -5.13
N THR A 222 10.80 -2.78 -5.56
CA THR A 222 12.16 -2.37 -5.23
C THR A 222 12.48 -0.98 -5.77
N THR A 223 11.74 -0.51 -6.78
CA THR A 223 11.81 0.86 -7.29
C THR A 223 11.45 1.87 -6.21
N TYR A 224 10.35 1.64 -5.47
CA TYR A 224 9.97 2.55 -4.38
C TYR A 224 10.98 2.48 -3.24
N ILE A 225 11.43 1.28 -2.86
CA ILE A 225 12.45 1.11 -1.81
C ILE A 225 13.74 1.87 -2.19
N LYS A 226 14.17 1.78 -3.45
CA LYS A 226 15.32 2.51 -3.97
C LYS A 226 15.10 4.03 -3.98
N ASN A 227 13.92 4.48 -4.40
CA ASN A 227 13.58 5.91 -4.48
C ASN A 227 13.53 6.57 -3.11
N TYR A 228 13.06 5.86 -2.09
CA TYR A 228 13.12 6.32 -0.70
C TYR A 228 14.51 6.18 -0.10
N GLY A 229 15.30 5.20 -0.56
CA GLY A 229 16.65 4.92 -0.09
C GLY A 229 16.66 3.95 1.10
N TYR A 230 17.53 2.93 1.03
CA TYR A 230 17.60 1.87 2.05
C TYR A 230 17.86 2.40 3.46
N GLU A 231 18.73 3.40 3.61
CA GLU A 231 19.05 4.02 4.91
C GLU A 231 17.82 4.70 5.54
N ASN A 232 16.99 5.36 4.71
CA ASN A 232 15.76 6.00 5.20
C ASN A 232 14.74 4.94 5.62
N ILE A 233 14.57 3.88 4.81
CA ILE A 233 13.69 2.75 5.17
C ILE A 233 14.13 2.12 6.48
N GLU A 234 15.41 1.79 6.63
CA GLU A 234 15.96 1.24 7.88
C GLU A 234 15.76 2.20 9.06
N SER A 235 15.94 3.51 8.85
CA SER A 235 15.66 4.52 9.86
C SER A 235 14.17 4.52 10.28
N TYR A 236 13.23 4.31 9.36
CA TYR A 236 11.81 4.22 9.70
C TYR A 236 11.51 3.06 10.63
N TYR A 237 12.05 1.88 10.33
CA TYR A 237 11.95 0.70 11.17
C TYR A 237 12.56 0.95 12.55
N ASN A 238 13.82 1.37 12.60
CA ASN A 238 14.54 1.60 13.86
C ASN A 238 13.88 2.67 14.73
N ASN A 239 13.24 3.66 14.11
CA ASN A 239 12.50 4.63 14.85
C ASN A 239 11.21 4.01 15.40
N LEU A 240 10.33 3.46 14.58
CA LEU A 240 9.02 2.97 15.04
C LEU A 240 9.10 1.74 15.96
N ILE A 241 10.12 0.89 15.85
CA ILE A 241 10.29 -0.24 16.75
C ILE A 241 10.63 0.29 18.15
N ILE A 242 9.67 0.16 19.07
CA ILE A 242 9.88 0.41 20.49
C ILE A 242 10.70 -0.78 21.01
N ARG A 243 11.98 -0.55 21.35
CA ARG A 243 12.84 -1.55 22.00
C ARG A 243 12.66 -1.56 23.50
#